data_AF-F3MFM3-F1
#
_entry.id   AF-F3MFM3-F1
#
_cell.length_a   1.000
_cell.length_b   1.000
_cell.length_c   1.000
_cell.angle_alpha   90.00
_cell.angle_beta   90.00
_cell.angle_gamma   90.00
#
_symmetry.space_group_name_H-M   'P 1'
#
loop_
_entity.id
_entity.type
_entity.pdbx_description
1 polymer ?
#
loop_
_entity_poly.entity_id
_entity_poly.type
_entity_poly.pdbx_seq_one_letter_code
_entity_poly.pdbx_strand_id
1 'polypeptide(L)'
;MKKKDLTSQQIVEAAIGLFAAHGIEKTSLAMIAGEVGITKPSIYYHFASKDELVERVFEYMFSDYHFDHYFSLTGLNEFNFAEQLYQGGLRMFPEEEEAFVPVMRLLSEFMLTANRNANYGQRVAAMQQSFLDGFREFMKLGVDFGVVDRQHADSKAYVLALVIDNITSYIMMEIPLDYQAVWKEAVNSVLRKGADAIE
;
A
#
# COMPACT_ATOMS: atom_id res chain seq x y z
N MET A 1 22.48 17.46 -2.12
CA MET A 1 21.78 16.93 -3.32
C MET A 1 22.29 17.61 -4.57
N LYS A 2 22.57 16.88 -5.66
CA LYS A 2 23.00 17.51 -6.93
C LYS A 2 21.77 18.09 -7.64
N LYS A 3 21.96 19.15 -8.44
CA LYS A 3 20.87 19.81 -9.20
C LYS A 3 20.04 18.85 -10.06
N LYS A 4 20.68 17.79 -10.59
CA LYS A 4 20.03 16.71 -11.35
C LYS A 4 18.99 15.93 -10.52
N ASP A 5 19.32 15.63 -9.27
CA ASP A 5 18.45 14.84 -8.38
C ASP A 5 17.22 15.65 -7.99
N LEU A 6 17.41 16.97 -7.76
CA LEU A 6 16.33 17.91 -7.46
C LEU A 6 15.31 17.99 -8.62
N THR A 7 15.77 18.12 -9.87
CA THR A 7 14.86 18.18 -11.03
C THR A 7 14.16 16.84 -11.27
N SER A 8 14.83 15.71 -11.03
CA SER A 8 14.20 14.38 -11.11
C SER A 8 13.04 14.25 -10.12
N GLN A 9 13.23 14.72 -8.89
CA GLN A 9 12.20 14.68 -7.86
C GLN A 9 11.00 15.58 -8.21
N GLN A 10 11.25 16.80 -8.68
CA GLN A 10 10.19 17.71 -9.13
C GLN A 10 9.35 17.12 -10.27
N ILE A 11 9.99 16.39 -11.20
CA ILE A 11 9.27 15.68 -12.28
C ILE A 11 8.37 14.57 -11.70
N VAL A 12 8.84 13.82 -10.71
CA VAL A 12 8.07 12.76 -10.04
C VAL A 12 6.87 13.35 -9.29
N GLU A 13 7.08 14.40 -8.50
CA GLU A 13 6.03 15.10 -7.75
C GLU A 13 4.94 15.67 -8.68
N ALA A 14 5.34 16.32 -9.77
CA ALA A 14 4.39 16.81 -10.78
C ALA A 14 3.64 15.66 -11.48
N ALA A 15 4.33 14.56 -11.78
CA ALA A 15 3.71 13.39 -12.38
C ALA A 15 2.67 12.74 -11.45
N ILE A 16 2.93 12.65 -10.14
CA ILE A 16 1.98 12.13 -9.14
C ILE A 16 0.67 12.93 -9.18
N GLY A 17 0.75 14.26 -9.10
CA GLY A 17 -0.43 15.13 -9.14
C GLY A 17 -1.22 14.99 -10.44
N LEU A 18 -0.53 15.01 -11.58
CA LEU A 18 -1.17 14.88 -12.88
C LEU A 18 -1.77 13.48 -13.12
N PHE A 19 -1.10 12.41 -12.68
CA PHE A 19 -1.64 11.05 -12.75
C PHE A 19 -2.86 10.89 -11.86
N ALA A 20 -2.85 11.43 -10.64
CA ALA A 20 -4.01 11.40 -9.76
C ALA A 20 -5.20 12.21 -10.31
N ALA A 21 -4.95 13.30 -11.03
CA ALA A 21 -5.99 14.18 -11.58
C ALA A 21 -6.54 13.72 -12.94
N HIS A 22 -5.70 13.16 -13.81
CA HIS A 22 -6.04 12.88 -15.21
C HIS A 22 -5.93 11.40 -15.59
N GLY A 23 -5.37 10.56 -14.72
CA GLY A 23 -4.98 9.19 -15.02
C GLY A 23 -3.63 9.09 -15.72
N ILE A 24 -3.02 7.91 -15.67
CA ILE A 24 -1.69 7.65 -16.23
C ILE A 24 -1.75 7.80 -17.75
N GLU A 25 -2.72 7.20 -18.43
CA GLU A 25 -2.79 7.17 -19.90
C GLU A 25 -2.90 8.57 -20.51
N LYS A 26 -3.78 9.43 -19.96
CA LYS A 26 -4.09 10.77 -20.49
C LYS A 26 -3.01 11.82 -20.18
N THR A 27 -2.14 11.56 -19.21
CA THR A 27 -1.07 12.48 -18.83
C THR A 27 0.11 12.36 -19.79
N SER A 28 0.44 13.43 -20.52
CA SER A 28 1.60 13.42 -21.42
C SER A 28 2.86 13.98 -20.76
N LEU A 29 4.05 13.58 -21.23
CA LEU A 29 5.31 14.19 -20.79
C LEU A 29 5.36 15.70 -21.08
N ALA A 30 4.58 16.20 -22.05
CA ALA A 30 4.49 17.64 -22.31
C ALA A 30 3.72 18.37 -21.19
N MET A 31 2.65 17.75 -20.65
CA MET A 31 1.91 18.30 -19.51
C MET A 31 2.81 18.37 -18.27
N ILE A 32 3.52 17.28 -17.97
CA ILE A 32 4.46 17.22 -16.85
C ILE A 32 5.58 18.27 -17.00
N ALA A 33 6.13 18.42 -18.21
CA ALA A 33 7.15 19.43 -18.48
C ALA A 33 6.63 20.85 -18.24
N GLY A 34 5.39 21.12 -18.66
CA GLY A 34 4.70 22.38 -18.41
C GLY A 34 4.51 22.67 -16.92
N GLU A 35 4.07 21.67 -16.15
CA GLU A 35 3.87 21.78 -14.69
C GLU A 35 5.17 22.10 -13.95
N VAL A 36 6.28 21.43 -14.32
CA VAL A 36 7.60 21.65 -13.71
C VAL A 36 8.26 22.94 -14.22
N GLY A 37 7.80 23.52 -15.33
CA GLY A 37 8.42 24.68 -15.96
C GLY A 37 9.70 24.37 -16.75
N ILE A 38 9.81 23.15 -17.29
CA ILE A 38 10.94 22.69 -18.11
C ILE A 38 10.49 22.30 -19.53
N THR A 39 11.45 21.99 -20.40
CA THR A 39 11.13 21.49 -21.74
C THR A 39 10.90 19.98 -21.73
N LYS A 40 10.05 19.47 -22.62
CA LYS A 40 9.86 18.01 -22.79
C LYS A 40 11.17 17.25 -23.05
N PRO A 41 12.11 17.74 -23.89
CA PRO A 41 13.44 17.13 -24.01
C PRO A 41 14.21 17.02 -22.69
N SER A 42 14.04 17.97 -21.76
CA SER A 42 14.67 17.90 -20.44
C SER A 42 14.18 16.70 -19.63
N ILE A 43 12.92 16.26 -19.78
CA ILE A 43 12.44 15.05 -19.11
C ILE A 43 13.18 13.82 -19.61
N TYR A 44 13.43 13.72 -20.92
CA TYR A 44 14.17 12.59 -21.50
C TYR A 44 15.63 12.48 -21.01
N TYR A 45 16.18 13.53 -20.39
CA TYR A 45 17.47 13.48 -19.72
C TYR A 45 17.42 12.76 -18.35
N HIS A 46 16.23 12.70 -17.73
CA HIS A 46 15.98 12.06 -16.44
C HIS A 46 15.32 10.69 -16.56
N PHE A 47 14.42 10.52 -17.54
CA PHE A 47 13.65 9.30 -17.77
C PHE A 47 13.63 9.00 -19.27
N ALA A 48 14.15 7.85 -19.68
CA ALA A 48 14.20 7.41 -21.07
C ALA A 48 12.81 7.20 -21.68
N SER A 49 11.79 6.94 -20.86
CA SER A 49 10.41 6.77 -21.30
C SER A 49 9.40 7.26 -20.27
N LYS A 50 8.13 7.38 -20.69
CA LYS A 50 7.01 7.60 -19.76
C LYS A 50 6.84 6.43 -18.80
N ASP A 51 7.07 5.20 -19.27
CA ASP A 51 6.96 4.00 -18.44
C ASP A 51 8.02 3.98 -17.32
N GLU A 52 9.24 4.45 -17.60
CA GLU A 52 10.29 4.60 -16.57
C GLU A 52 9.92 5.68 -15.53
N LEU A 53 9.31 6.78 -15.96
CA LEU A 53 8.79 7.79 -15.03
C LEU A 53 7.65 7.21 -14.17
N VAL A 54 6.74 6.44 -14.76
CA VAL A 54 5.65 5.78 -14.02
C VAL A 54 6.21 4.76 -13.02
N GLU A 55 7.25 4.02 -13.38
CA GLU A 55 7.99 3.14 -12.47
C GLU A 55 8.58 3.92 -11.30
N ARG A 56 9.27 5.03 -11.56
CA ARG A 56 9.83 5.86 -10.48
C ARG A 56 8.74 6.44 -9.58
N VAL A 57 7.60 6.82 -10.15
CA VAL A 57 6.44 7.30 -9.38
C VAL A 57 5.89 6.19 -8.49
N PHE A 58 5.75 4.96 -9.00
CA PHE A 58 5.32 3.82 -8.21
C PHE A 58 6.29 3.56 -7.05
N GLU A 59 7.59 3.48 -7.33
CA GLU A 59 8.62 3.29 -6.31
C GLU A 59 8.58 4.39 -5.25
N TYR A 60 8.47 5.65 -5.66
CA TYR A 60 8.43 6.78 -4.74
C TYR A 60 7.21 6.71 -3.81
N MET A 61 6.02 6.53 -4.39
CA MET A 61 4.74 6.57 -3.67
C MET A 61 4.50 5.36 -2.77
N PHE A 62 5.02 4.19 -3.15
CA PHE A 62 4.80 2.93 -2.42
C PHE A 62 6.04 2.44 -1.68
N SER A 63 7.09 3.26 -1.57
CA SER A 63 8.33 2.91 -0.84
C SER A 63 8.09 2.66 0.65
N ASP A 64 7.12 3.32 1.25
CA ASP A 64 6.71 3.08 2.64
C ASP A 64 5.56 2.08 2.74
N TYR A 65 4.98 1.68 1.60
CA TYR A 65 3.89 0.70 1.54
C TYR A 65 4.45 -0.73 1.53
N HIS A 66 5.13 -1.08 2.62
CA HIS A 66 5.69 -2.40 2.86
C HIS A 66 5.13 -2.97 4.15
N PHE A 67 4.96 -4.30 4.21
CA PHE A 67 4.38 -4.97 5.36
C PHE A 67 5.05 -4.59 6.69
N ASP A 68 6.39 -4.64 6.74
CA ASP A 68 7.17 -4.38 7.95
C ASP A 68 7.07 -2.93 8.45
N HIS A 69 6.67 -1.98 7.60
CA HIS A 69 6.43 -0.59 8.02
C HIS A 69 5.24 -0.51 8.99
N TYR A 70 4.21 -1.33 8.74
CA TYR A 70 2.98 -1.34 9.52
C TYR A 70 2.96 -2.45 10.58
N PHE A 71 3.49 -3.63 10.23
CA PHE A 71 3.44 -4.85 11.04
C PHE A 71 4.85 -5.33 11.39
N SER A 72 5.36 -4.91 12.54
CA SER A 72 6.65 -5.39 13.01
C SER A 72 6.57 -6.86 13.42
N LEU A 73 7.40 -7.69 12.78
CA LEU A 73 7.62 -9.07 13.20
C LEU A 73 8.63 -9.19 14.37
N THR A 74 9.39 -8.13 14.61
CA THR A 74 10.42 -8.12 15.67
C THR A 74 9.79 -7.89 17.03
N GLY A 75 10.15 -8.71 18.01
CA GLY A 75 9.68 -8.60 19.40
C GLY A 75 8.25 -9.10 19.64
N LEU A 76 7.64 -9.75 18.65
CA LEU A 76 6.36 -10.42 18.82
C LEU A 76 6.48 -11.57 19.82
N ASN A 77 5.42 -11.76 20.60
CA ASN A 77 5.22 -12.86 21.55
C ASN A 77 3.71 -13.07 21.78
N GLU A 78 3.37 -14.07 22.57
CA GLU A 78 1.99 -14.46 22.87
C GLU A 78 1.15 -13.34 23.51
N PHE A 79 1.76 -12.39 24.21
CA PHE A 79 1.05 -11.32 24.95
C PHE A 79 0.80 -10.07 24.13
N ASN A 80 1.59 -9.82 23.09
CA ASN A 80 1.48 -8.61 22.27
C ASN A 80 1.03 -8.88 20.82
N PHE A 81 0.87 -10.16 20.44
CA PHE A 81 0.56 -10.57 19.08
C PHE A 81 -0.68 -9.86 18.51
N ALA A 82 -1.81 -9.98 19.21
CA ALA A 82 -3.08 -9.41 18.77
C ALA A 82 -2.99 -7.88 18.69
N GLU A 83 -2.40 -7.26 19.72
CA GLU A 83 -2.29 -5.80 19.82
C GLU A 83 -1.41 -5.24 18.70
N GLN A 84 -0.26 -5.87 18.42
CA GLN A 84 0.62 -5.44 17.32
C GLN A 84 -0.04 -5.60 15.95
N LEU A 85 -0.82 -6.67 15.75
CA LEU A 85 -1.60 -6.85 14.53
C LEU A 85 -2.69 -5.78 14.40
N TYR A 86 -3.41 -5.51 15.49
CA TYR A 86 -4.46 -4.49 15.53
C TYR A 86 -3.91 -3.10 15.23
N GLN A 87 -2.91 -2.65 16.00
CA GLN A 87 -2.26 -1.34 15.82
C GLN A 87 -1.59 -1.21 14.45
N GLY A 88 -1.01 -2.29 13.92
CA GLY A 88 -0.44 -2.29 12.59
C GLY A 88 -1.46 -1.97 11.50
N GLY A 89 -2.65 -2.58 11.56
CA GLY A 89 -3.71 -2.27 10.61
C GLY A 89 -4.28 -0.86 10.78
N LEU A 90 -4.40 -0.35 12.02
CA LEU A 90 -4.81 1.04 12.24
C LEU A 90 -3.83 2.05 11.61
N ARG A 91 -2.52 1.79 11.69
CA ARG A 91 -1.50 2.63 11.04
C ARG A 91 -1.62 2.68 9.51
N MET A 92 -2.31 1.71 8.88
CA MET A 92 -2.56 1.74 7.44
C MET A 92 -3.67 2.72 7.03
N PHE A 93 -4.51 3.17 7.97
CA PHE A 93 -5.66 4.03 7.70
C PHE A 93 -5.66 5.29 8.58
N PRO A 94 -4.72 6.21 8.38
CA PRO A 94 -4.66 7.42 9.19
C PRO A 94 -5.85 8.36 8.89
N GLU A 95 -6.65 8.66 9.90
CA GLU A 95 -7.90 9.45 9.78
C GLU A 95 -7.69 10.90 9.32
N GLU A 96 -6.49 11.45 9.52
CA GLU A 96 -6.19 12.88 9.34
C GLU A 96 -5.11 13.16 8.28
N GLU A 97 -4.59 12.15 7.60
CA GLU A 97 -3.43 12.34 6.73
C GLU A 97 -3.87 12.80 5.33
N GLU A 98 -3.70 14.09 5.07
CA GLU A 98 -3.96 14.72 3.76
C GLU A 98 -3.19 14.02 2.61
N ALA A 99 -2.09 13.32 2.94
CA ALA A 99 -1.29 12.53 2.01
C ALA A 99 -1.87 11.14 1.67
N PHE A 100 -2.79 10.58 2.49
CA PHE A 100 -3.33 9.23 2.29
C PHE A 100 -4.17 9.12 1.02
N VAL A 101 -5.11 10.06 0.80
CA VAL A 101 -6.04 10.03 -0.33
C VAL A 101 -5.33 10.09 -1.68
N PRO A 102 -4.34 10.98 -1.92
CA PRO A 102 -3.55 10.98 -3.15
C PRO A 102 -2.86 9.64 -3.44
N VAL A 103 -2.27 8.99 -2.43
CA VAL A 103 -1.62 7.67 -2.58
C VAL A 103 -2.64 6.63 -3.01
N MET A 104 -3.81 6.58 -2.35
CA MET A 104 -4.85 5.60 -2.66
C MET A 104 -5.51 5.83 -4.02
N ARG A 105 -5.68 7.09 -4.45
CA ARG A 105 -6.13 7.40 -5.82
C ARG A 105 -5.15 6.87 -6.86
N LEU A 106 -3.86 7.08 -6.64
CA LEU A 106 -2.84 6.61 -7.57
C LEU A 106 -2.78 5.07 -7.58
N LEU A 107 -2.88 4.43 -6.42
CA LEU A 107 -2.98 2.97 -6.33
C LEU A 107 -4.18 2.44 -7.11
N SER A 108 -5.33 3.11 -7.01
CA SER A 108 -6.54 2.75 -7.73
C SER A 108 -6.35 2.87 -9.25
N GLU A 109 -5.65 3.90 -9.72
CA GLU A 109 -5.30 4.06 -11.15
C GLU A 109 -4.35 2.94 -11.61
N PHE A 110 -3.36 2.55 -10.80
CA PHE A 110 -2.50 1.40 -11.08
C PHE A 110 -3.30 0.09 -11.14
N MET A 111 -4.26 -0.13 -10.24
CA MET A 111 -5.15 -1.30 -10.24
C MET A 111 -6.02 -1.36 -11.51
N LEU A 112 -6.60 -0.23 -11.92
CA LEU A 112 -7.42 -0.15 -13.13
C LEU A 112 -6.62 -0.44 -14.40
N THR A 113 -5.37 0.05 -14.45
CA THR A 113 -4.48 -0.12 -15.60
C THR A 113 -3.69 -1.44 -15.58
N ALA A 114 -3.58 -2.12 -14.43
CA ALA A 114 -2.87 -3.39 -14.26
C ALA A 114 -3.33 -4.48 -15.25
N ASN A 115 -4.64 -4.56 -15.53
CA ASN A 115 -5.18 -5.55 -16.46
C ASN A 115 -4.90 -5.22 -17.94
N ARG A 116 -4.51 -3.97 -18.24
CA ARG A 116 -4.26 -3.48 -19.60
C ARG A 116 -2.77 -3.34 -19.91
N ASN A 117 -1.94 -3.20 -18.89
CA ASN A 117 -0.49 -3.10 -19.00
C ASN A 117 0.19 -4.13 -18.08
N ALA A 118 0.82 -5.13 -18.69
CA ALA A 118 1.45 -6.23 -17.97
C ALA A 118 2.53 -5.78 -16.98
N ASN A 119 3.28 -4.71 -17.28
CA ASN A 119 4.32 -4.21 -16.38
C ASN A 119 3.71 -3.61 -15.11
N TYR A 120 2.60 -2.87 -15.23
CA TYR A 120 1.89 -2.32 -14.07
C TYR A 120 1.21 -3.42 -13.27
N GLY A 121 0.59 -4.39 -13.95
CA GLY A 121 -0.04 -5.53 -13.30
C GLY A 121 0.95 -6.38 -12.50
N GLN A 122 2.16 -6.61 -13.02
CA GLN A 122 3.19 -7.33 -12.28
C GLN A 122 3.62 -6.60 -11.00
N ARG A 123 3.73 -5.26 -11.02
CA ARG A 123 4.12 -4.48 -9.83
C ARG A 123 3.05 -4.50 -8.75
N VAL A 124 1.81 -4.25 -9.14
CA VAL A 124 0.65 -4.31 -8.24
C VAL A 124 0.52 -5.71 -7.64
N ALA A 125 0.63 -6.75 -8.47
CA ALA A 125 0.58 -8.13 -7.99
C ALA A 125 1.75 -8.45 -7.04
N ALA A 126 2.97 -8.00 -7.33
CA ALA A 126 4.12 -8.19 -6.44
C ALA A 126 3.93 -7.48 -5.09
N MET A 127 3.37 -6.28 -5.09
CA MET A 127 3.05 -5.53 -3.88
C MET A 127 2.01 -6.27 -3.03
N GLN A 128 0.88 -6.69 -3.64
CA GLN A 128 -0.17 -7.45 -2.94
C GLN A 128 0.35 -8.80 -2.42
N GLN A 129 1.15 -9.50 -3.22
CA GLN A 129 1.75 -10.77 -2.83
C GLN A 129 2.70 -10.60 -1.64
N SER A 130 3.51 -9.53 -1.62
CA SER A 130 4.39 -9.21 -0.49
C SER A 130 3.62 -8.97 0.81
N PHE A 131 2.47 -8.29 0.76
CA PHE A 131 1.61 -8.08 1.93
C PHE A 131 1.01 -9.39 2.43
N LEU A 132 0.48 -10.21 1.52
CA LEU A 132 -0.05 -11.54 1.87
C LEU A 132 1.03 -12.43 2.50
N ASP A 133 2.24 -12.42 1.96
CA ASP A 133 3.36 -13.20 2.49
C ASP A 133 3.78 -12.69 3.87
N GLY A 134 3.74 -11.38 4.11
CA GLY A 134 3.89 -10.80 5.45
C GLY A 134 2.84 -11.30 6.44
N PHE A 135 1.55 -11.30 6.07
CA PHE A 135 0.50 -11.86 6.93
C PHE A 135 0.67 -13.35 7.18
N ARG A 136 1.15 -14.12 6.21
CA ARG A 136 1.47 -15.55 6.39
C ARG A 136 2.58 -15.75 7.41
N GLU A 137 3.66 -14.96 7.34
CA GLU A 137 4.75 -14.99 8.30
C GLU A 137 4.24 -14.59 9.70
N PHE A 138 3.41 -13.55 9.78
CA PHE A 138 2.76 -13.12 11.03
C PHE A 138 1.89 -14.25 11.62
N MET A 139 1.04 -14.90 10.82
CA MET A 139 0.22 -16.01 11.28
C MET A 139 1.05 -17.21 11.73
N LYS A 140 2.15 -17.51 11.04
CA LYS A 140 3.08 -18.58 11.41
C LYS A 140 3.70 -18.33 12.79
N LEU A 141 4.14 -17.10 13.07
CA LEU A 141 4.61 -16.72 14.41
C LEU A 141 3.50 -16.88 15.46
N GLY A 142 2.27 -16.50 15.12
CA GLY A 142 1.11 -16.72 15.99
C GLY A 142 0.86 -18.21 16.30
N VAL A 143 1.10 -19.10 15.33
CA VAL A 143 1.04 -20.55 15.54
C VAL A 143 2.16 -21.02 16.48
N ASP A 144 3.37 -20.49 16.32
CA ASP A 144 4.52 -20.84 17.16
C ASP A 144 4.37 -20.35 18.61
N PHE A 145 3.77 -19.18 18.82
CA PHE A 145 3.35 -18.69 20.14
C PHE A 145 2.10 -19.41 20.69
N GLY A 146 1.46 -20.23 19.86
CA GLY A 146 0.24 -20.93 20.18
C GLY A 146 -1.00 -20.05 20.21
N VAL A 147 -0.96 -18.77 19.85
CA VAL A 147 -2.13 -17.87 19.85
C VAL A 147 -3.00 -18.00 18.61
N VAL A 148 -2.51 -18.67 17.56
CA VAL A 148 -3.26 -19.00 16.34
C VAL A 148 -3.29 -20.52 16.13
N ASP A 149 -4.45 -21.08 15.79
CA ASP A 149 -4.54 -22.49 15.41
C ASP A 149 -3.73 -22.77 14.14
N ARG A 150 -2.88 -23.80 14.17
CA ARG A 150 -2.11 -24.25 12.99
C ARG A 150 -3.01 -24.60 11.81
N GLN A 151 -4.17 -25.19 12.10
CA GLN A 151 -5.17 -25.46 11.08
C GLN A 151 -5.75 -24.12 10.61
N HIS A 152 -5.66 -23.85 9.31
CA HIS A 152 -6.17 -22.64 8.65
C HIS A 152 -5.31 -21.36 8.78
N ALA A 153 -4.06 -21.43 9.24
CA ALA A 153 -3.18 -20.25 9.34
C ALA A 153 -3.07 -19.48 8.00
N ASP A 154 -2.94 -20.17 6.87
CA ASP A 154 -2.91 -19.54 5.55
C ASP A 154 -4.23 -18.84 5.21
N SER A 155 -5.37 -19.48 5.46
CA SER A 155 -6.69 -18.89 5.21
C SER A 155 -6.93 -17.66 6.08
N LYS A 156 -6.44 -17.68 7.33
CA LYS A 156 -6.49 -16.52 8.24
C LYS A 156 -5.66 -15.35 7.73
N ALA A 157 -4.47 -15.61 7.16
CA ALA A 157 -3.68 -14.57 6.49
C ALA A 157 -4.44 -13.94 5.31
N TYR A 158 -5.13 -14.75 4.49
CA TYR A 158 -6.00 -14.23 3.43
C TYR A 158 -7.15 -13.37 3.95
N VAL A 159 -7.79 -13.77 5.06
CA VAL A 159 -8.86 -12.96 5.67
C VAL A 159 -8.34 -11.57 6.03
N LEU A 160 -7.19 -11.49 6.72
CA LEU A 160 -6.59 -10.21 7.12
C LEU A 160 -6.24 -9.35 5.90
N ALA A 161 -5.58 -9.94 4.90
CA ALA A 161 -5.20 -9.23 3.67
C ALA A 161 -6.42 -8.69 2.91
N LEU A 162 -7.47 -9.51 2.75
CA LEU A 162 -8.68 -9.11 2.04
C LEU A 162 -9.47 -8.03 2.79
N VAL A 163 -9.53 -8.09 4.11
CA VAL A 163 -10.20 -7.06 4.93
C VAL A 163 -9.48 -5.73 4.78
N ILE A 164 -8.15 -5.70 4.93
CA ILE A 164 -7.35 -4.47 4.78
C ILE A 164 -7.50 -3.88 3.37
N ASP A 165 -7.38 -4.69 2.33
CA ASP A 165 -7.50 -4.23 0.94
C ASP A 165 -8.89 -3.60 0.68
N ASN A 166 -9.96 -4.13 1.27
CA ASN A 166 -11.31 -3.63 1.07
C ASN A 166 -11.66 -2.41 1.91
N ILE A 167 -11.09 -2.26 3.12
CA ILE A 167 -11.29 -1.05 3.94
C ILE A 167 -10.92 0.20 3.13
N THR A 168 -9.77 0.18 2.46
CA THR A 168 -9.33 1.28 1.57
C THR A 168 -10.38 1.62 0.52
N SER A 169 -10.98 0.60 -0.10
CA SER A 169 -11.98 0.80 -1.15
C SER A 169 -13.23 1.52 -0.63
N TYR A 170 -13.68 1.17 0.58
CA TYR A 170 -14.83 1.82 1.21
C TYR A 170 -14.53 3.28 1.57
N ILE A 171 -13.35 3.55 2.12
CA ILE A 171 -12.87 4.91 2.40
C ILE A 171 -12.87 5.74 1.11
N MET A 172 -12.31 5.18 0.02
CA MET A 172 -12.23 5.85 -1.29
C MET A 172 -13.59 6.13 -1.93
N MET A 173 -14.60 5.30 -1.64
CA MET A 173 -15.97 5.47 -2.13
C MET A 173 -16.83 6.35 -1.20
N GLU A 174 -16.25 6.89 -0.13
CA GLU A 174 -16.94 7.68 0.90
C GLU A 174 -18.12 6.90 1.52
N ILE A 175 -18.01 5.57 1.57
CA ILE A 175 -19.00 4.70 2.21
C ILE A 175 -18.71 4.72 3.71
N PRO A 176 -19.68 5.11 4.58
CA PRO A 176 -19.46 5.10 6.02
C PRO A 176 -19.08 3.70 6.52
N LEU A 177 -17.91 3.60 7.14
CA LEU A 177 -17.36 2.35 7.65
C LEU A 177 -16.65 2.62 8.98
N ASP A 178 -17.05 1.90 10.03
CA ASP A 178 -16.25 1.80 11.25
C ASP A 178 -15.12 0.80 11.00
N TYR A 179 -14.06 1.27 10.32
CA TYR A 179 -12.95 0.41 9.92
C TYR A 179 -12.19 -0.14 11.13
N GLN A 180 -12.16 0.59 12.24
CA GLN A 180 -11.54 0.15 13.49
C GLN A 180 -12.29 -1.07 14.04
N ALA A 181 -13.62 -1.02 14.11
CA ALA A 181 -14.43 -2.15 14.54
C ALA A 181 -14.29 -3.36 13.58
N VAL A 182 -14.33 -3.12 12.27
CA VAL A 182 -14.16 -4.19 11.27
C VAL A 182 -12.78 -4.84 11.36
N TRP A 183 -11.73 -4.04 11.51
CA TRP A 183 -10.38 -4.56 11.66
C TRP A 183 -10.22 -5.32 12.97
N LYS A 184 -10.78 -4.81 14.08
CA LYS A 184 -10.80 -5.52 15.37
C LYS A 184 -11.45 -6.90 15.26
N GLU A 185 -12.61 -7.00 14.62
CA GLU A 185 -13.30 -8.28 14.39
C GLU A 185 -12.44 -9.23 13.54
N ALA A 186 -11.78 -8.73 12.49
CA ALA A 186 -10.88 -9.53 11.67
C ALA A 186 -9.69 -10.07 12.49
N VAL A 187 -9.05 -9.24 13.31
CA VAL A 187 -7.96 -9.65 14.21
C VAL A 187 -8.43 -10.69 15.21
N ASN A 188 -9.55 -10.46 15.88
CA ASN A 188 -10.07 -11.41 16.87
C ASN A 188 -10.47 -12.75 16.22
N SER A 189 -10.95 -12.74 14.97
CA SER A 189 -11.34 -13.96 14.25
C SER A 189 -10.17 -14.90 13.95
N VAL A 190 -8.93 -14.39 13.88
CA VAL A 190 -7.75 -15.22 13.59
C VAL A 190 -7.13 -15.84 14.84
N LEU A 191 -7.47 -15.35 16.03
CA LEU A 191 -6.97 -15.89 17.29
C LEU A 191 -7.63 -17.23 17.63
N ARG A 192 -6.91 -18.09 18.36
CA ARG A 192 -7.52 -19.30 18.94
C ARG A 192 -8.45 -18.91 20.10
N LYS A 193 -9.40 -19.78 20.44
CA LYS A 193 -10.22 -19.60 21.64
C LYS A 193 -9.35 -19.53 22.90
N GLY A 194 -9.56 -18.51 23.73
CA GLY A 194 -8.84 -18.32 24.99
C GLY A 194 -7.47 -17.63 24.86
N ALA A 195 -7.11 -17.13 23.67
CA ALA A 195 -6.05 -16.13 23.54
C ALA A 195 -6.56 -14.74 23.93
N ASP A 196 -5.64 -13.83 24.26
CA ASP A 196 -5.96 -12.44 24.59
C ASP A 196 -6.50 -11.73 23.34
N ALA A 197 -7.81 -11.49 23.34
CA ALA A 197 -8.51 -10.79 22.27
C ALA A 197 -8.46 -9.27 22.49
N ILE A 198 -8.60 -8.51 21.41
CA ILE A 198 -8.72 -7.05 21.47
C ILE A 198 -10.11 -6.69 22.01
N GLU A 199 -10.15 -5.85 23.04
CA GLU A 199 -11.38 -5.35 23.68
C GLU A 199 -12.16 -4.35 22.80
#